data_AF-A0A0G3BUH5-F1
#
_entry.id   AF-A0A0G3BUH5-F1
#
_cell.length_a   1.000
_cell.length_b   1.000
_cell.length_c   1.000
_cell.angle_alpha   90.00
_cell.angle_beta   90.00
_cell.angle_gamma   90.00
#
_symmetry.space_group_name_H-M   'P 1'
#
loop_
_entity.id
_entity.type
_entity.pdbx_description
1 polymer ?
#
loop_
_entity_poly.entity_id
_entity_poly.type
_entity_poly.pdbx_seq_one_letter_code
_entity_poly.pdbx_strand_id
1 'polypeptide(L)'
;MAALFFLFNTGQLTAEKTKLVNTADAVAYSAGVMNARTLNFDAYTNRAMVANTIAIAQLTSLASWVRYADAMGTFGFVLQNPKLSPYYLSYETAVDFGPDAKSELIDQNVLENLVRTSDNLITNLRVAQAVANAGLLPARAAVMNEVAQANYRGDGTVTVDLMLLSPNDFPQFVQQYAGDERTRFAQAVQAGLSRDRFIERRSWMMPALYSDCGSATATGRVDWLDRRGGTELIGFDEWKALDTLSEKRWVPKNKTDVMCRAVKERPAGWGGQSAADNPTLDLDPLHYDSAPLVNPGATAVAVATSTSAWGYSGLPSFFDLSPAALDQPDPRLQFAVRLHRDRDQTLTSDGRSSIQSAQPRRLNPYSGAPANEVYAAVAASDVYFARPGSSRDNVYGASIGRPRELGSLFNPYWDTRLRAPSLAELQQAQAWQGVVLP
;
A
#
# COMPACT_ATOMS: atom_id res chain seq x y z
N MET A 1 -53.05 1.30 43.53
CA MET A 1 -51.69 1.86 43.72
C MET A 1 -50.58 0.86 43.35
N ALA A 2 -50.52 -0.35 43.92
CA ALA A 2 -49.49 -1.34 43.55
C ALA A 2 -49.44 -1.66 42.03
N ALA A 3 -50.60 -1.84 41.39
CA ALA A 3 -50.67 -2.05 39.93
C ALA A 3 -50.15 -0.87 39.10
N LEU A 4 -50.29 0.37 39.59
CA LEU A 4 -49.77 1.57 38.92
C LEU A 4 -48.24 1.66 39.04
N PHE A 5 -47.69 1.36 40.22
CA PHE A 5 -46.23 1.28 40.42
C PHE A 5 -45.61 0.17 39.58
N PHE A 6 -46.27 -0.99 39.52
CA PHE A 6 -45.85 -2.08 38.66
C PHE A 6 -45.80 -1.64 37.18
N LEU A 7 -46.90 -1.09 36.64
CA LEU A 7 -46.96 -0.61 35.26
C LEU A 7 -45.91 0.49 34.98
N PHE A 8 -45.73 1.42 35.93
CA PHE A 8 -44.71 2.47 35.82
C PHE A 8 -43.30 1.88 35.73
N ASN A 9 -42.91 1.01 36.68
CA ASN A 9 -41.57 0.42 36.69
C ASN A 9 -41.32 -0.48 35.49
N THR A 10 -42.28 -1.31 35.09
CA THR A 10 -42.17 -2.12 33.88
C THR A 10 -42.02 -1.25 32.63
N GLY A 11 -42.77 -0.14 32.54
CA GLY A 11 -42.63 0.83 31.47
C GLY A 11 -41.25 1.47 31.42
N GLN A 12 -40.75 1.95 32.56
CA GLN A 12 -39.42 2.56 32.67
C GLN A 12 -38.30 1.56 32.35
N LEU A 13 -38.41 0.30 32.82
CA LEU A 13 -37.44 -0.75 32.51
C LEU A 13 -37.43 -1.14 31.04
N THR A 14 -38.60 -1.18 30.40
CA THR A 14 -38.71 -1.48 28.96
C THR A 14 -38.10 -0.35 28.11
N ALA A 15 -38.37 0.90 28.50
CA ALA A 15 -37.75 2.07 27.88
C ALA A 15 -36.23 2.07 28.08
N GLU A 16 -35.77 1.80 29.30
CA GLU A 16 -34.34 1.72 29.63
C GLU A 16 -33.65 0.62 28.82
N LYS A 17 -34.24 -0.58 28.73
CA LYS A 17 -33.69 -1.68 27.94
C LYS A 17 -33.54 -1.29 26.47
N THR A 18 -34.56 -0.66 25.89
CA THR A 18 -34.54 -0.23 24.48
C THR A 18 -33.45 0.82 24.26
N LYS A 19 -33.34 1.80 25.15
CA LYS A 19 -32.33 2.84 25.08
C LYS A 19 -30.91 2.29 25.24
N LEU A 20 -30.70 1.38 26.19
CA LEU A 20 -29.40 0.76 26.46
C LEU A 20 -28.93 -0.07 25.26
N VAL A 21 -29.82 -0.85 24.64
CA VAL A 21 -29.51 -1.61 23.42
C VAL A 21 -29.17 -0.68 22.26
N ASN A 22 -30.02 0.33 21.98
CA ASN A 22 -29.76 1.29 20.91
C ASN A 22 -28.44 2.04 21.11
N THR A 23 -28.11 2.37 22.37
CA THR A 23 -26.85 3.03 22.71
C THR A 23 -25.67 2.09 22.52
N ALA A 24 -25.77 0.82 22.95
CA ALA A 24 -24.73 -0.17 22.74
C ALA A 24 -24.45 -0.39 21.25
N ASP A 25 -25.49 -0.49 20.43
CA ASP A 25 -25.40 -0.58 18.97
C ASP A 25 -24.72 0.65 18.37
N ALA A 26 -25.11 1.86 18.78
CA ALA A 26 -24.47 3.09 18.32
C ALA A 26 -22.98 3.14 18.70
N VAL A 27 -22.62 2.70 19.90
CA VAL A 27 -21.23 2.61 20.39
C VAL A 27 -20.43 1.60 19.56
N ALA A 28 -20.95 0.38 19.38
CA ALA A 28 -20.30 -0.67 18.61
C ALA A 28 -20.11 -0.26 17.15
N TYR A 29 -21.15 0.29 16.52
CA TYR A 29 -21.08 0.77 15.14
C TYR A 29 -20.06 1.90 14.98
N SER A 30 -20.02 2.87 15.91
CA SER A 30 -19.08 3.98 15.84
C SER A 30 -17.62 3.54 15.98
N ALA A 31 -17.35 2.54 16.83
CA ALA A 31 -16.04 1.90 16.90
C ALA A 31 -15.70 1.16 15.60
N GLY A 32 -16.67 0.46 15.00
CA GLY A 32 -16.53 -0.19 13.70
C GLY A 32 -16.22 0.80 12.57
N VAL A 33 -16.90 1.95 12.51
CA VAL A 33 -16.63 3.03 11.54
C VAL A 33 -15.18 3.49 11.67
N MET A 34 -14.70 3.63 12.89
CA MET A 34 -13.35 4.10 13.16
C MET A 34 -12.28 3.09 12.72
N ASN A 35 -12.47 1.81 13.03
CA ASN A 35 -11.64 0.72 12.49
C ASN A 35 -11.63 0.75 10.96
N ALA A 36 -12.79 0.83 10.30
CA ALA A 36 -12.91 0.87 8.85
C ALA A 36 -12.21 2.09 8.22
N ARG A 37 -12.32 3.27 8.86
CA ARG A 37 -11.60 4.49 8.41
C ARG A 37 -10.10 4.32 8.45
N THR A 38 -9.55 3.68 9.50
CA THR A 38 -8.11 3.43 9.58
C THR A 38 -7.65 2.42 8.53
N LEU A 39 -8.37 1.32 8.31
CA LEU A 39 -8.05 0.37 7.23
C LEU A 39 -8.09 1.04 5.85
N ASN A 40 -9.08 1.91 5.60
CA ASN A 40 -9.16 2.67 4.35
C ASN A 40 -8.05 3.72 4.24
N PHE A 41 -7.67 4.36 5.34
CA PHE A 41 -6.53 5.28 5.39
C PHE A 41 -5.23 4.58 5.02
N ASP A 42 -4.98 3.40 5.59
CA ASP A 42 -3.83 2.56 5.25
C ASP A 42 -3.88 2.17 3.76
N ALA A 43 -5.06 1.84 3.22
CA ALA A 43 -5.23 1.55 1.81
C ALA A 43 -4.91 2.73 0.87
N TYR A 44 -5.37 3.93 1.20
CA TYR A 44 -5.07 5.13 0.41
C TYR A 44 -3.59 5.49 0.47
N THR A 45 -3.00 5.45 1.65
CA THR A 45 -1.59 5.79 1.87
C THR A 45 -0.66 4.76 1.22
N ASN A 46 -0.96 3.46 1.28
CA ASN A 46 -0.23 2.42 0.54
C ASN A 46 -0.23 2.67 -0.96
N ARG A 47 -1.38 2.98 -1.57
CA ARG A 47 -1.45 3.31 -3.00
C ARG A 47 -0.68 4.58 -3.35
N ALA A 48 -0.73 5.60 -2.51
CA ALA A 48 0.01 6.84 -2.71
C ALA A 48 1.53 6.58 -2.63
N MET A 49 1.98 5.77 -1.67
CA MET A 49 3.38 5.37 -1.58
C MET A 49 3.81 4.57 -2.81
N VAL A 50 3.02 3.58 -3.27
CA VAL A 50 3.29 2.82 -4.50
C VAL A 50 3.45 3.76 -5.71
N ALA A 51 2.55 4.74 -5.88
CA ALA A 51 2.63 5.69 -6.97
C ALA A 51 3.90 6.56 -6.94
N ASN A 52 4.30 7.03 -5.75
CA ASN A 52 5.54 7.81 -5.59
C ASN A 52 6.78 6.94 -5.86
N THR A 53 6.80 5.68 -5.43
CA THR A 53 7.88 4.75 -5.77
C THR A 53 7.97 4.51 -7.28
N ILE A 54 6.84 4.34 -7.95
CA ILE A 54 6.80 4.21 -9.42
C ILE A 54 7.35 5.47 -10.10
N ALA A 55 6.98 6.66 -9.61
CA ALA A 55 7.49 7.91 -10.12
C ALA A 55 9.02 8.01 -9.94
N ILE A 56 9.57 7.57 -8.80
CA ILE A 56 11.01 7.51 -8.58
C ILE A 56 11.69 6.60 -9.61
N ALA A 57 11.15 5.41 -9.86
CA ALA A 57 11.66 4.51 -10.90
C ALA A 57 11.65 5.17 -12.30
N GLN A 58 10.58 5.89 -12.64
CA GLN A 58 10.46 6.63 -13.90
C GLN A 58 11.50 7.76 -14.01
N LEU A 59 11.71 8.53 -12.93
CA LEU A 59 12.69 9.61 -12.89
C LEU A 59 14.12 9.06 -13.02
N THR A 60 14.43 7.95 -12.35
CA THR A 60 15.73 7.26 -12.47
C THR A 60 15.95 6.73 -13.89
N SER A 61 14.89 6.14 -14.49
CA SER A 61 14.90 5.70 -15.90
C SER A 61 15.21 6.86 -16.85
N LEU A 62 14.53 8.00 -16.64
CA LEU A 62 14.68 9.19 -17.47
C LEU A 62 16.08 9.78 -17.36
N ALA A 63 16.66 9.89 -16.18
CA ALA A 63 18.03 10.40 -16.04
C ALA A 63 19.07 9.50 -16.70
N SER A 64 18.97 8.18 -16.53
CA SER A 64 19.86 7.25 -17.25
C SER A 64 19.75 7.44 -18.77
N TRP A 65 18.53 7.59 -19.28
CA TRP A 65 18.28 7.86 -20.69
C TRP A 65 18.85 9.21 -21.16
N VAL A 66 18.66 10.30 -20.39
CA VAL A 66 19.19 11.63 -20.73
C VAL A 66 20.72 11.64 -20.75
N ARG A 67 21.37 11.00 -19.76
CA ARG A 67 22.83 10.82 -19.75
C ARG A 67 23.31 10.06 -20.98
N TYR A 68 22.60 8.99 -21.34
CA TYR A 68 22.85 8.24 -22.57
C TYR A 68 22.72 9.10 -23.83
N ALA A 69 21.68 9.93 -23.93
CA ALA A 69 21.48 10.82 -25.06
C ALA A 69 22.60 11.87 -25.19
N ASP A 70 23.01 12.50 -24.08
CA ASP A 70 24.16 13.42 -24.03
C ASP A 70 25.47 12.75 -24.47
N ALA A 71 25.75 11.55 -23.94
CA ALA A 71 26.93 10.77 -24.30
C ALA A 71 26.92 10.38 -25.79
N MET A 72 25.75 10.02 -26.32
CA MET A 72 25.57 9.71 -27.74
C MET A 72 25.82 10.95 -28.61
N GLY A 73 25.23 12.10 -28.27
CA GLY A 73 25.40 13.35 -29.02
C GLY A 73 26.87 13.81 -29.09
N THR A 74 27.63 13.60 -28.02
CA THR A 74 29.05 13.98 -27.96
C THR A 74 29.95 13.08 -28.84
N PHE A 75 29.52 11.86 -29.19
CA PHE A 75 30.32 10.90 -29.96
C PHE A 75 30.11 11.01 -31.49
N GLY A 76 30.77 12.00 -32.11
CA GLY A 76 30.65 12.41 -33.53
C GLY A 76 31.01 11.41 -34.64
N PHE A 77 31.24 10.13 -34.33
CA PHE A 77 31.63 9.13 -35.35
C PHE A 77 30.45 8.70 -36.24
N VAL A 78 29.20 8.81 -35.76
CA VAL A 78 28.02 8.33 -36.48
C VAL A 78 27.83 9.10 -37.79
N LEU A 79 27.76 10.43 -37.76
CA LEU A 79 27.54 11.27 -38.96
C LEU A 79 28.67 11.21 -39.98
N GLN A 80 29.88 10.85 -39.55
CA GLN A 80 31.04 10.74 -40.44
C GLN A 80 31.14 9.37 -41.10
N ASN A 81 30.32 8.40 -40.69
CA ASN A 81 30.37 7.04 -41.21
C ASN A 81 29.12 6.71 -42.04
N PRO A 82 29.22 6.62 -43.38
CA PRO A 82 28.06 6.40 -44.24
C PRO A 82 27.36 5.05 -43.99
N LYS A 83 28.07 4.06 -43.42
CA LYS A 83 27.47 2.77 -43.02
C LYS A 83 26.39 2.93 -41.94
N LEU A 84 26.45 4.03 -41.17
CA LEU A 84 25.51 4.38 -40.11
C LEU A 84 24.50 5.45 -40.56
N SER A 85 24.30 5.66 -41.87
CA SER A 85 23.26 6.55 -42.37
C SER A 85 21.83 6.22 -41.90
N PRO A 86 21.42 4.95 -41.67
CA PRO A 86 20.09 4.66 -41.11
C PRO A 86 19.85 5.24 -39.70
N TYR A 87 20.89 5.73 -39.03
CA TYR A 87 20.87 6.15 -37.63
C TYR A 87 21.04 7.65 -37.48
N TYR A 88 21.26 8.39 -38.57
CA TYR A 88 21.57 9.81 -38.53
C TYR A 88 20.46 10.62 -37.84
N LEU A 89 19.19 10.35 -38.15
CA LEU A 89 18.07 11.05 -37.52
C LEU A 89 18.04 10.89 -35.99
N SER A 90 18.22 9.66 -35.50
CA SER A 90 18.29 9.38 -34.06
C SER A 90 19.49 10.06 -33.40
N TYR A 91 20.62 10.11 -34.10
CA TYR A 91 21.83 10.77 -33.63
C TYR A 91 21.68 12.29 -33.60
N GLU A 92 21.19 12.92 -34.67
CA GLU A 92 20.92 14.35 -34.74
C GLU A 92 19.96 14.78 -33.63
N THR A 93 18.89 14.00 -33.41
CA THR A 93 17.96 14.25 -32.30
C THR A 93 18.68 14.20 -30.94
N ALA A 94 19.60 13.27 -30.74
CA ALA A 94 20.39 13.18 -29.50
C ALA A 94 21.41 14.33 -29.36
N VAL A 95 22.00 14.82 -30.45
CA VAL A 95 22.87 16.01 -30.47
C VAL A 95 22.09 17.27 -30.11
N ASP A 96 20.90 17.44 -30.69
CA ASP A 96 20.08 18.63 -30.49
C ASP A 96 19.44 18.66 -29.09
N PHE A 97 19.03 17.50 -28.57
CA PHE A 97 18.27 17.44 -27.31
C PHE A 97 19.12 17.05 -26.09
N GLY A 98 20.12 16.20 -26.26
CA GLY A 98 20.86 15.57 -25.16
C GLY A 98 21.52 16.58 -24.20
N PRO A 99 22.35 17.50 -24.71
CA PRO A 99 23.03 18.50 -23.88
C PRO A 99 22.06 19.41 -23.12
N ASP A 100 21.01 19.90 -23.80
CA ASP A 100 20.00 20.79 -23.20
C ASP A 100 19.19 20.06 -22.13
N ALA A 101 18.72 18.85 -22.42
CA ALA A 101 17.97 18.04 -21.48
C ALA A 101 18.80 17.66 -20.25
N LYS A 102 20.09 17.35 -20.43
CA LYS A 102 21.00 17.10 -19.31
C LYS A 102 21.20 18.36 -18.48
N SER A 103 21.42 19.50 -19.13
CA SER A 103 21.60 20.78 -18.44
C SER A 103 20.39 21.12 -17.58
N GLU A 104 19.18 20.98 -18.14
CA GLU A 104 17.92 21.33 -17.45
C GLU A 104 17.52 20.28 -16.40
N LEU A 105 17.61 18.99 -16.70
CA LEU A 105 17.05 17.94 -15.84
C LEU A 105 18.03 17.38 -14.81
N ILE A 106 19.32 17.32 -15.17
CA ILE A 106 20.37 16.69 -14.36
C ILE A 106 21.26 17.73 -13.71
N ASP A 107 21.88 18.63 -14.48
CA ASP A 107 22.87 19.57 -13.95
C ASP A 107 22.23 20.63 -13.02
N GLN A 108 20.95 20.94 -13.23
CA GLN A 108 20.14 21.77 -12.32
C GLN A 108 19.45 20.97 -11.20
N ASN A 109 19.74 19.66 -11.06
CA ASN A 109 19.18 18.77 -10.04
C ASN A 109 17.65 18.66 -10.03
N VAL A 110 16.97 18.94 -11.15
CA VAL A 110 15.49 18.89 -11.23
C VAL A 110 14.98 17.48 -10.92
N LEU A 111 15.54 16.45 -11.56
CA LEU A 111 15.11 15.06 -11.33
C LEU A 111 15.47 14.58 -9.92
N GLU A 112 16.64 14.93 -9.40
CA GLU A 112 17.03 14.60 -8.01
C GLU A 112 16.04 15.22 -7.02
N ASN A 113 15.69 16.50 -7.19
CA ASN A 113 14.75 17.20 -6.32
C ASN A 113 13.36 16.56 -6.35
N LEU A 114 12.90 16.10 -7.51
CA LEU A 114 11.64 15.38 -7.65
C LEU A 114 11.68 14.00 -6.96
N VAL A 115 12.80 13.27 -7.06
CA VAL A 115 12.99 12.01 -6.34
C VAL A 115 13.00 12.23 -4.83
N ARG A 116 13.78 13.20 -4.33
CA ARG A 116 13.80 13.56 -2.91
C ARG A 116 12.45 14.02 -2.39
N THR A 117 11.70 14.77 -3.19
CA THR A 117 10.34 15.21 -2.83
C THR A 117 9.39 14.01 -2.72
N SER A 118 9.47 13.08 -3.68
CA SER A 118 8.66 11.85 -3.67
C SER A 118 9.02 10.95 -2.48
N ASP A 119 10.30 10.80 -2.16
CA ASP A 119 10.78 10.05 -0.99
C ASP A 119 10.34 10.69 0.34
N ASN A 120 10.37 12.02 0.44
CA ASN A 120 9.83 12.76 1.58
C ASN A 120 8.32 12.53 1.76
N LEU A 121 7.55 12.51 0.67
CA LEU A 121 6.12 12.18 0.71
C LEU A 121 5.89 10.75 1.20
N ILE A 122 6.65 9.78 0.69
CA ILE A 122 6.63 8.40 1.16
C ILE A 122 6.92 8.34 2.67
N THR A 123 7.97 9.04 3.13
CA THR A 123 8.33 9.11 4.55
C THR A 123 7.22 9.70 5.42
N ASN A 124 6.58 10.78 4.97
CA ASN A 124 5.46 11.37 5.71
C ASN A 124 4.25 10.44 5.77
N LEU A 125 3.95 9.72 4.68
CA LEU A 125 2.83 8.78 4.61
C LEU A 125 3.05 7.57 5.54
N ARG A 126 4.24 6.95 5.54
CA ARG A 126 4.53 5.83 6.47
C ARG A 126 4.47 6.26 7.94
N VAL A 127 4.91 7.48 8.25
CA VAL A 127 4.82 8.04 9.61
C VAL A 127 3.35 8.27 9.99
N ALA A 128 2.55 8.80 9.06
CA ALA A 128 1.13 8.99 9.28
C ALA A 128 0.38 7.66 9.52
N GLN A 129 0.74 6.59 8.79
CA GLN A 129 0.23 5.24 9.07
C GLN A 129 0.59 4.76 10.48
N ALA A 130 1.86 4.91 10.88
CA ALA A 130 2.31 4.51 12.21
C ALA A 130 1.54 5.25 13.32
N VAL A 131 1.32 6.56 13.16
CA VAL A 131 0.53 7.36 14.10
C VAL A 131 -0.94 6.93 14.12
N ALA A 132 -1.55 6.71 12.96
CA ALA A 132 -2.95 6.28 12.87
C ALA A 132 -3.18 4.91 13.52
N ASN A 133 -2.28 3.95 13.26
CA ASN A 133 -2.35 2.60 13.82
C ASN A 133 -2.09 2.60 15.34
N ALA A 134 -1.08 3.34 15.83
CA ALA A 134 -0.79 3.45 17.26
C ALA A 134 -1.87 4.20 18.04
N GLY A 135 -2.48 5.21 17.42
CA GLY A 135 -3.51 6.06 18.03
C GLY A 135 -4.93 5.47 18.00
N LEU A 136 -5.16 4.39 17.25
CA LEU A 136 -6.50 3.85 17.04
C LEU A 136 -7.17 3.44 18.34
N LEU A 137 -6.57 2.54 19.13
CA LEU A 137 -7.23 1.99 20.32
C LEU A 137 -7.67 3.06 21.34
N PRO A 138 -6.83 4.03 21.74
CA PRO A 138 -7.28 5.09 22.65
C PRO A 138 -8.33 6.00 22.03
N ALA A 139 -8.19 6.38 20.74
CA ALA A 139 -9.21 7.18 20.08
C ALA A 139 -10.54 6.41 19.95
N ARG A 140 -10.50 5.08 19.82
CA ARG A 140 -11.69 4.22 19.73
C ARG A 140 -12.44 4.26 21.05
N ALA A 141 -11.72 4.08 22.15
CA ALA A 141 -12.24 4.20 23.51
C ALA A 141 -12.87 5.57 23.77
N ALA A 142 -12.23 6.65 23.32
CA ALA A 142 -12.77 8.01 23.45
C ALA A 142 -14.10 8.18 22.69
N VAL A 143 -14.16 7.76 21.42
CA VAL A 143 -15.39 7.85 20.60
C VAL A 143 -16.51 7.00 21.20
N MET A 144 -16.21 5.80 21.68
CA MET A 144 -17.21 4.96 22.34
C MET A 144 -17.81 5.60 23.58
N ASN A 145 -16.96 6.18 24.44
CA ASN A 145 -17.42 6.90 25.61
C ASN A 145 -18.22 8.16 25.22
N GLU A 146 -17.77 8.92 24.24
CA GLU A 146 -18.48 10.11 23.75
C GLU A 146 -19.89 9.76 23.26
N VAL A 147 -20.02 8.72 22.44
CA VAL A 147 -21.31 8.25 21.92
C VAL A 147 -22.20 7.75 23.04
N ALA A 148 -21.65 7.00 24.00
CA ALA A 148 -22.41 6.51 25.16
C ALA A 148 -22.95 7.68 26.00
N GLN A 149 -22.10 8.64 26.36
CA GLN A 149 -22.50 9.80 27.16
C GLN A 149 -23.45 10.74 26.40
N ALA A 150 -23.31 10.87 25.08
CA ALA A 150 -24.21 11.68 24.26
C ALA A 150 -25.65 11.12 24.28
N ASN A 151 -25.81 9.80 24.22
CA ASN A 151 -27.13 9.14 24.29
C ASN A 151 -27.78 9.25 25.68
N TYR A 152 -26.99 9.38 26.74
CA TYR A 152 -27.46 9.51 28.12
C TYR A 152 -27.33 10.92 28.70
N ARG A 153 -27.12 11.94 27.85
CA ARG A 153 -26.99 13.33 28.30
C ARG A 153 -28.23 13.79 29.08
N GLY A 154 -28.02 14.23 30.31
CA GLY A 154 -29.10 14.67 31.22
C GLY A 154 -29.94 13.52 31.78
N ASP A 155 -29.54 12.28 31.53
CA ASP A 155 -30.29 11.08 31.82
C ASP A 155 -29.42 10.06 32.56
N GLY A 156 -28.62 10.49 33.54
CA GLY A 156 -27.74 9.65 34.36
C GLY A 156 -26.44 9.22 33.68
N THR A 157 -25.74 8.27 34.29
CA THR A 157 -24.45 7.74 33.79
C THR A 157 -24.60 6.36 33.15
N VAL A 158 -23.68 6.07 32.24
CA VAL A 158 -23.51 4.77 31.58
C VAL A 158 -22.01 4.51 31.40
N THR A 159 -21.61 3.23 31.40
CA THR A 159 -20.21 2.82 31.26
C THR A 159 -20.06 1.87 30.08
N VAL A 160 -18.95 2.02 29.34
CA VAL A 160 -18.57 1.13 28.24
C VAL A 160 -17.44 0.20 28.70
N ASP A 161 -17.64 -1.11 28.59
CA ASP A 161 -16.58 -2.10 28.74
C ASP A 161 -16.20 -2.69 27.38
N LEU A 162 -14.89 -2.80 27.15
CA LEU A 162 -14.31 -3.41 25.95
C LEU A 162 -14.25 -4.93 26.07
N MET A 163 -14.82 -5.66 25.10
CA MET A 163 -14.69 -7.11 25.03
C MET A 163 -13.56 -7.52 24.08
N LEU A 164 -12.39 -7.83 24.63
CA LEU A 164 -11.21 -8.25 23.88
C LEU A 164 -11.18 -9.78 23.69
N LEU A 165 -12.20 -10.32 23.03
CA LEU A 165 -12.35 -11.77 22.85
C LEU A 165 -12.12 -12.25 21.41
N SER A 166 -12.22 -11.34 20.43
CA SER A 166 -12.04 -11.72 19.03
C SER A 166 -10.55 -11.89 18.71
N PRO A 167 -10.14 -13.01 18.08
CA PRO A 167 -8.80 -13.13 17.52
C PRO A 167 -8.59 -12.20 16.31
N ASN A 168 -9.67 -11.59 15.80
CA ASN A 168 -9.66 -10.64 14.69
C ASN A 168 -9.95 -9.20 15.15
N ASP A 169 -9.57 -8.78 16.37
CA ASP A 169 -9.53 -7.35 16.68
C ASP A 169 -8.30 -6.69 16.01
N PHE A 170 -8.28 -5.36 15.95
CA PHE A 170 -7.34 -4.57 15.17
C PHE A 170 -5.85 -4.97 15.36
N PRO A 171 -5.32 -5.17 16.59
CA PRO A 171 -3.90 -5.50 16.79
C PRO A 171 -3.45 -6.82 16.16
N GLN A 172 -4.36 -7.77 15.97
CA GLN A 172 -4.10 -9.06 15.35
C GLN A 172 -4.48 -9.07 13.86
N PHE A 173 -5.32 -8.11 13.45
CA PHE A 173 -5.84 -8.01 12.08
C PHE A 173 -4.89 -7.28 11.14
N VAL A 174 -4.12 -6.32 11.65
CA VAL A 174 -3.20 -5.48 10.87
C VAL A 174 -1.77 -5.64 11.39
N GLN A 175 -0.80 -5.74 10.49
CA GLN A 175 0.62 -5.86 10.79
C GLN A 175 1.43 -4.84 10.00
N GLN A 176 2.49 -4.30 10.62
CA GLN A 176 3.52 -3.55 9.89
C GLN A 176 4.52 -4.51 9.24
N TYR A 177 4.76 -4.32 7.95
CA TYR A 177 5.75 -5.03 7.15
C TYR A 177 6.95 -4.13 6.92
N ALA A 178 8.16 -4.61 7.24
CA ALA A 178 9.41 -3.88 7.12
C ALA A 178 10.57 -4.80 6.69
N GLY A 179 11.71 -4.23 6.31
CA GLY A 179 12.86 -5.02 5.86
C GLY A 179 12.50 -5.96 4.70
N ASP A 180 12.87 -7.23 4.80
CA ASP A 180 12.63 -8.21 3.73
C ASP A 180 11.15 -8.64 3.61
N GLU A 181 10.31 -8.29 4.58
CA GLU A 181 8.87 -8.56 4.56
C GLU A 181 8.11 -7.62 3.60
N ARG A 182 8.81 -6.62 3.01
CA ARG A 182 8.25 -5.66 2.04
C ARG A 182 7.86 -6.26 0.68
N THR A 183 7.94 -7.58 0.53
CA THR A 183 7.73 -8.31 -0.73
C THR A 183 6.39 -7.99 -1.41
N ARG A 184 5.28 -7.94 -0.66
CA ARG A 184 3.96 -7.66 -1.25
C ARG A 184 3.83 -6.21 -1.76
N PHE A 185 4.48 -5.27 -1.09
CA PHE A 185 4.58 -3.89 -1.57
C PHE A 185 5.42 -3.81 -2.86
N ALA A 186 6.57 -4.49 -2.88
CA ALA A 186 7.40 -4.57 -4.08
C ALA A 186 6.63 -5.18 -5.27
N GLN A 187 5.84 -6.23 -5.04
CA GLN A 187 4.96 -6.83 -6.07
C GLN A 187 3.90 -5.84 -6.57
N ALA A 188 3.29 -5.05 -5.67
CA ALA A 188 2.32 -4.03 -6.07
C ALA A 188 2.97 -2.94 -6.94
N VAL A 189 4.19 -2.52 -6.61
CA VAL A 189 4.98 -1.58 -7.42
C VAL A 189 5.31 -2.20 -8.77
N GLN A 190 5.86 -3.41 -8.82
CA GLN A 190 6.19 -4.12 -10.07
C GLN A 190 4.97 -4.31 -10.97
N ALA A 191 3.81 -4.69 -10.40
CA ALA A 191 2.56 -4.78 -11.15
C ALA A 191 2.14 -3.44 -11.77
N GLY A 192 2.37 -2.32 -11.06
CA GLY A 192 2.19 -0.98 -11.61
C GLY A 192 3.17 -0.66 -12.74
N LEU A 193 4.45 -0.97 -12.56
CA LEU A 193 5.53 -0.70 -13.53
C LEU A 193 5.36 -1.49 -14.82
N SER A 194 4.81 -2.71 -14.77
CA SER A 194 4.57 -3.54 -15.96
C SER A 194 3.65 -2.93 -17.03
N ARG A 195 2.99 -1.82 -16.69
CA ARG A 195 2.19 -1.04 -17.64
C ARG A 195 3.01 -0.02 -18.43
N ASP A 196 4.24 0.23 -18.02
CA ASP A 196 5.19 1.16 -18.63
C ASP A 196 6.41 0.43 -19.16
N ARG A 197 6.38 0.10 -20.46
CA ARG A 197 7.49 -0.59 -21.15
C ARG A 197 8.79 0.20 -21.11
N PHE A 198 8.75 1.53 -20.95
CA PHE A 198 9.95 2.34 -20.92
C PHE A 198 10.83 2.03 -19.72
N ILE A 199 10.25 1.60 -18.60
CA ILE A 199 11.02 1.26 -17.39
C ILE A 199 11.67 -0.11 -17.56
N GLU A 200 10.88 -1.11 -17.99
CA GLU A 200 11.35 -2.48 -18.14
C GLU A 200 12.45 -2.61 -19.21
N ARG A 201 12.23 -2.00 -20.38
CA ARG A 201 13.11 -2.23 -21.54
C ARG A 201 13.16 -1.04 -22.48
N ARG A 202 14.38 -0.55 -22.72
CA ARG A 202 14.70 0.51 -23.68
C ARG A 202 15.76 0.03 -24.66
N SER A 203 15.55 -1.13 -25.26
CA SER A 203 16.54 -1.77 -26.11
C SER A 203 16.11 -1.86 -27.55
N TRP A 204 17.07 -1.70 -28.46
CA TRP A 204 16.87 -1.91 -29.89
C TRP A 204 18.18 -2.29 -30.54
N MET A 205 18.08 -2.99 -31.67
CA MET A 205 19.20 -3.30 -32.53
C MET A 205 18.87 -2.75 -33.90
N MET A 206 19.84 -2.08 -34.51
CA MET A 206 19.72 -1.57 -35.86
C MET A 206 20.96 -2.00 -36.64
N PRO A 207 20.81 -2.50 -37.88
CA PRO A 207 21.92 -2.93 -38.72
C PRO A 207 22.55 -1.77 -39.51
N ALA A 208 23.87 -1.80 -39.70
CA ALA A 208 24.57 -0.90 -40.61
C ALA A 208 24.36 -1.32 -42.07
N LEU A 209 24.70 -0.44 -43.02
CA LEU A 209 24.62 -0.76 -44.45
C LEU A 209 25.63 -1.84 -44.88
N TYR A 210 26.80 -1.88 -44.24
CA TYR A 210 27.88 -2.82 -44.52
C TYR A 210 28.79 -2.97 -43.30
N SER A 211 29.71 -3.94 -43.34
CA SER A 211 30.80 -4.06 -42.36
C SER A 211 32.09 -3.44 -42.90
N ASP A 212 32.88 -2.80 -42.03
CA ASP A 212 34.24 -2.34 -42.38
C ASP A 212 35.17 -3.53 -42.72
N CYS A 213 34.76 -4.75 -42.35
CA CYS A 213 35.54 -5.96 -42.53
C CYS A 213 35.10 -6.69 -43.80
N GLY A 214 35.97 -6.70 -44.82
CA GLY A 214 35.63 -7.15 -46.17
C GLY A 214 35.04 -8.56 -46.27
N SER A 215 35.54 -9.53 -45.51
CA SER A 215 34.98 -10.91 -45.54
C SER A 215 33.65 -11.05 -44.78
N ALA A 216 33.30 -10.13 -43.89
CA ALA A 216 31.95 -10.05 -43.34
C ALA A 216 30.97 -9.52 -44.40
N THR A 217 31.29 -8.39 -45.04
CA THR A 217 30.47 -7.81 -46.10
C THR A 217 30.27 -8.77 -47.28
N ALA A 218 31.32 -9.48 -47.70
CA ALA A 218 31.23 -10.49 -48.77
C ALA A 218 30.32 -11.69 -48.43
N THR A 219 30.06 -11.93 -47.14
CA THR A 219 29.15 -12.99 -46.66
C THR A 219 27.77 -12.44 -46.24
N GLY A 220 27.47 -11.19 -46.58
CA GLY A 220 26.20 -10.53 -46.24
C GLY A 220 26.08 -10.13 -44.76
N ARG A 221 27.16 -10.20 -43.98
CA ARG A 221 27.17 -9.76 -42.58
C ARG A 221 27.52 -8.28 -42.50
N VAL A 222 26.78 -7.56 -41.67
CA VAL A 222 26.95 -6.13 -41.45
C VAL A 222 27.34 -5.86 -40.00
N ASP A 223 27.97 -4.71 -39.78
CA ASP A 223 28.12 -4.16 -38.43
C ASP A 223 26.74 -3.71 -37.92
N TRP A 224 26.58 -3.46 -36.62
CA TRP A 224 25.29 -3.01 -36.07
C TRP A 224 25.48 -2.13 -34.85
N LEU A 225 24.50 -1.30 -34.54
CA LEU A 225 24.39 -0.66 -33.22
C LEU A 225 23.43 -1.46 -32.35
N ASP A 226 23.87 -1.74 -31.14
CA ASP A 226 23.12 -2.46 -30.13
C ASP A 226 22.90 -1.55 -28.92
N ARG A 227 21.66 -1.13 -28.72
CA ARG A 227 21.26 -0.37 -27.55
C ARG A 227 20.60 -1.30 -26.55
N ARG A 228 21.08 -1.26 -25.30
CA ARG A 228 20.47 -1.95 -24.17
C ARG A 228 20.16 -0.99 -23.05
N GLY A 229 18.99 -1.12 -22.44
CA GLY A 229 18.70 -0.39 -21.23
C GLY A 229 17.44 -0.86 -20.54
N GLY A 230 17.40 -0.59 -19.25
CA GLY A 230 16.32 -0.97 -18.37
C GLY A 230 16.50 -0.32 -17.00
N THR A 231 15.49 -0.47 -16.16
CA THR A 231 15.50 0.04 -14.80
C THR A 231 14.90 -1.02 -13.88
N GLU A 232 15.64 -1.32 -12.83
CA GLU A 232 15.35 -2.46 -11.96
C GLU A 232 15.39 -2.02 -10.49
N LEU A 233 14.58 -2.70 -9.68
CA LEU A 233 14.63 -2.59 -8.23
C LEU A 233 15.67 -3.58 -7.71
N ILE A 234 16.76 -3.09 -7.15
CA ILE A 234 17.79 -3.91 -6.54
C ILE A 234 17.46 -4.09 -5.06
N GLY A 235 17.08 -5.32 -4.71
CA GLY A 235 16.56 -5.64 -3.37
C GLY A 235 15.25 -4.90 -3.10
N PHE A 236 15.24 -4.05 -2.07
CA PHE A 236 14.11 -3.19 -1.73
C PHE A 236 14.49 -1.71 -1.66
N ASP A 237 15.76 -1.37 -1.82
CA ASP A 237 16.29 -0.08 -1.36
C ASP A 237 16.96 0.76 -2.45
N GLU A 238 17.04 0.24 -3.67
CA GLU A 238 17.68 0.93 -4.78
C GLU A 238 16.90 0.77 -6.08
N TRP A 239 16.53 1.89 -6.68
CA TRP A 239 16.19 1.93 -8.11
C TRP A 239 17.45 2.24 -8.89
N LYS A 240 17.84 1.32 -9.78
CA LYS A 240 18.99 1.51 -10.66
C LYS A 240 18.58 1.43 -12.11
N ALA A 241 19.08 2.35 -12.91
CA ALA A 241 18.85 2.43 -14.34
C ALA A 241 20.19 2.44 -15.08
N LEU A 242 20.23 1.73 -16.19
CA LEU A 242 21.39 1.66 -17.07
C LEU A 242 20.92 1.74 -18.52
N ASP A 243 21.58 2.58 -19.31
CA ASP A 243 21.38 2.72 -20.75
C ASP A 243 22.75 2.70 -21.45
N THR A 244 22.89 1.83 -22.44
CA THR A 244 24.14 1.62 -23.18
C THR A 244 23.87 1.57 -24.67
N LEU A 245 24.81 2.06 -25.46
CA LEU A 245 24.83 1.93 -26.90
C LEU A 245 26.25 1.59 -27.33
N SER A 246 26.39 0.53 -28.10
CA SER A 246 27.67 0.14 -28.66
C SER A 246 27.55 -0.25 -30.12
N GLU A 247 28.56 0.14 -30.89
CA GLU A 247 28.82 -0.39 -32.23
C GLU A 247 29.48 -1.76 -32.12
N LYS A 248 28.88 -2.74 -32.77
CA LYS A 248 29.41 -4.10 -32.90
C LYS A 248 29.95 -4.27 -34.30
N ARG A 249 31.26 -4.47 -34.37
CA ARG A 249 31.97 -4.60 -35.65
C ARG A 249 32.57 -5.96 -35.81
N TRP A 250 32.39 -6.54 -36.99
CA TRP A 250 33.14 -7.72 -37.36
C TRP A 250 34.62 -7.37 -37.49
N VAL A 251 35.48 -8.20 -36.91
CA VAL A 251 36.94 -8.04 -36.99
C VAL A 251 37.62 -9.38 -37.28
N PRO A 252 38.81 -9.37 -37.89
CA PRO A 252 39.66 -10.56 -38.00
C PRO A 252 39.91 -11.18 -36.63
N LYS A 253 39.96 -12.51 -36.56
CA LYS A 253 40.24 -13.21 -35.30
C LYS A 253 41.66 -12.91 -34.80
N ASN A 254 42.61 -12.77 -35.72
CA ASN A 254 44.00 -12.41 -35.45
C ASN A 254 44.68 -11.98 -36.76
N LYS A 255 45.98 -11.66 -36.71
CA LYS A 255 46.74 -11.16 -37.88
C LYS A 255 46.88 -12.18 -39.01
N THR A 256 46.67 -13.47 -38.73
CA THR A 256 46.85 -14.58 -39.69
C THR A 256 45.51 -15.11 -40.22
N ASP A 257 44.44 -15.06 -39.43
CA ASP A 257 43.07 -15.36 -39.84
C ASP A 257 42.29 -14.06 -40.09
N VAL A 258 42.37 -13.58 -41.33
CA VAL A 258 41.66 -12.40 -41.84
C VAL A 258 40.15 -12.63 -42.03
N MET A 259 39.65 -13.83 -41.70
CA MET A 259 38.22 -14.08 -41.70
C MET A 259 37.57 -13.32 -40.54
N CYS A 260 36.65 -12.43 -40.89
CA CYS A 260 35.94 -11.54 -39.96
C CYS A 260 34.94 -12.35 -39.11
N ARG A 261 35.45 -13.11 -38.14
CA ARG A 261 34.69 -14.05 -37.31
C ARG A 261 34.55 -13.63 -35.85
N ALA A 262 35.31 -12.62 -35.41
CA ALA A 262 35.20 -12.04 -34.09
C ALA A 262 34.36 -10.75 -34.15
N VAL A 263 33.80 -10.35 -33.00
CA VAL A 263 33.04 -9.11 -32.84
C VAL A 263 33.79 -8.21 -31.86
N LYS A 264 34.04 -6.97 -32.26
CA LYS A 264 34.62 -5.93 -31.41
C LYS A 264 33.56 -4.89 -31.05
N GLU A 265 33.45 -4.61 -29.77
CA GLU A 265 32.64 -3.50 -29.26
C GLU A 265 33.38 -2.17 -29.41
N ARG A 266 32.63 -1.12 -29.78
CA ARG A 266 32.98 0.27 -29.53
C ARG A 266 31.82 0.98 -28.82
N PRO A 267 31.99 1.43 -27.57
CA PRO A 267 31.00 2.25 -26.91
C PRO A 267 30.71 3.51 -27.71
N ALA A 268 29.42 3.84 -27.86
CA ALA A 268 28.92 4.98 -28.63
C ALA A 268 27.93 5.85 -27.84
N GLY A 269 27.44 5.37 -26.69
CA GLY A 269 26.65 6.15 -25.75
C GLY A 269 26.44 5.35 -24.46
N TRP A 270 26.29 6.05 -23.33
CA TRP A 270 26.14 5.42 -22.03
C TRP A 270 25.47 6.37 -21.02
N GLY A 271 24.69 5.81 -20.12
CA GLY A 271 24.06 6.53 -19.01
C GLY A 271 23.78 5.56 -17.88
N GLY A 272 24.09 5.97 -16.66
CA GLY A 272 23.77 5.23 -15.44
C GLY A 272 23.21 6.18 -14.41
N GLN A 273 22.19 5.74 -13.68
CA GLN A 273 21.62 6.50 -12.57
C GLN A 273 21.14 5.55 -11.47
N SER A 274 21.38 5.92 -10.22
CA SER A 274 20.86 5.25 -9.04
C SER A 274 20.07 6.22 -8.16
N ALA A 275 18.93 5.77 -7.67
CA ALA A 275 18.23 6.38 -6.54
C ALA A 275 18.33 5.39 -5.37
N ALA A 276 19.20 5.71 -4.41
CA ALA A 276 19.40 4.99 -3.16
C ALA A 276 20.16 5.90 -2.17
N ASP A 277 20.09 5.58 -0.88
CA ASP A 277 21.02 6.13 0.11
C ASP A 277 22.40 5.45 0.03
N ASN A 278 22.40 4.14 -0.24
CA ASN A 278 23.60 3.32 -0.35
C ASN A 278 23.57 2.54 -1.68
N PRO A 279 24.02 3.14 -2.79
CA PRO A 279 23.99 2.48 -4.10
C PRO A 279 24.93 1.28 -4.12
N THR A 280 24.46 0.18 -4.72
CA THR A 280 25.28 -1.03 -4.88
C THR A 280 26.11 -0.95 -6.17
N LEU A 281 27.14 -1.79 -6.32
CA LEU A 281 27.68 -2.10 -7.64
C LEU A 281 26.91 -3.31 -8.18
N ASP A 282 26.17 -3.12 -9.26
CA ASP A 282 25.41 -4.19 -9.89
C ASP A 282 25.91 -4.41 -11.33
N LEU A 283 26.45 -5.61 -11.57
CA LEU A 283 27.03 -6.06 -12.83
C LEU A 283 26.48 -7.44 -13.22
N ASP A 284 25.31 -7.83 -12.73
CA ASP A 284 24.67 -9.08 -13.16
C ASP A 284 24.53 -9.08 -14.70
N PRO A 285 25.06 -10.10 -15.40
CA PRO A 285 24.99 -10.17 -16.86
C PRO A 285 23.58 -10.11 -17.45
N LEU A 286 22.55 -10.44 -16.67
CA LEU A 286 21.16 -10.52 -17.12
C LEU A 286 20.36 -9.24 -16.89
N HIS A 287 20.79 -8.37 -15.96
CA HIS A 287 20.09 -7.12 -15.65
C HIS A 287 20.14 -6.10 -16.81
N TYR A 288 19.21 -5.16 -16.80
CA TYR A 288 19.08 -4.04 -17.72
C TYR A 288 18.94 -4.48 -19.19
N ASP A 289 18.13 -5.51 -19.43
CA ASP A 289 18.03 -6.23 -20.71
C ASP A 289 19.39 -6.77 -21.19
N SER A 290 20.14 -7.35 -20.25
CA SER A 290 21.47 -7.92 -20.45
C SER A 290 22.53 -6.91 -20.93
N ALA A 291 22.41 -5.64 -20.55
CA ALA A 291 23.39 -4.62 -20.95
C ALA A 291 24.84 -4.96 -20.54
N PRO A 292 25.13 -5.47 -19.33
CA PRO A 292 26.51 -5.83 -18.95
C PRO A 292 27.09 -6.97 -19.82
N LEU A 293 26.26 -7.91 -20.26
CA LEU A 293 26.67 -9.00 -21.14
C LEU A 293 26.86 -8.56 -22.58
N VAL A 294 25.91 -7.79 -23.11
CA VAL A 294 25.87 -7.41 -24.53
C VAL A 294 26.84 -6.26 -24.79
N ASN A 295 26.87 -5.24 -23.93
CA ASN A 295 27.64 -4.01 -24.06
C ASN A 295 28.58 -3.79 -22.85
N PRO A 296 29.55 -4.70 -22.59
CA PRO A 296 30.41 -4.61 -21.40
C PRO A 296 31.26 -3.33 -21.37
N GLY A 297 31.74 -2.86 -22.52
CA GLY A 297 32.53 -1.64 -22.63
C GLY A 297 31.71 -0.38 -22.29
N ALA A 298 30.52 -0.24 -22.88
CA ALA A 298 29.65 0.90 -22.55
C ALA A 298 29.13 0.84 -21.11
N THR A 299 28.86 -0.37 -20.60
CA THR A 299 28.49 -0.59 -19.19
C THR A 299 29.58 -0.11 -18.24
N ALA A 300 30.85 -0.45 -18.50
CA ALA A 300 31.96 -0.01 -17.67
C ALA A 300 32.08 1.52 -17.63
N VAL A 301 31.88 2.20 -18.76
CA VAL A 301 31.90 3.67 -18.82
C VAL A 301 30.67 4.27 -18.12
N ALA A 302 29.48 3.70 -18.30
CA ALA A 302 28.26 4.12 -17.61
C ALA A 302 28.42 4.09 -16.09
N VAL A 303 28.95 2.98 -15.56
CA VAL A 303 29.19 2.81 -14.13
C VAL A 303 30.27 3.77 -13.64
N ALA A 304 31.36 3.94 -14.38
CA ALA A 304 32.45 4.85 -14.01
C ALA A 304 32.04 6.34 -14.05
N THR A 305 31.00 6.68 -14.81
CA THR A 305 30.50 8.07 -14.98
C THR A 305 29.14 8.30 -14.30
N SER A 306 28.62 7.32 -13.56
CA SER A 306 27.43 7.47 -12.73
C SER A 306 27.81 8.26 -11.47
N THR A 307 27.40 9.54 -11.40
CA THR A 307 27.96 10.51 -10.44
C THR A 307 27.13 10.75 -9.17
N SER A 308 25.91 10.22 -9.05
CA SER A 308 25.03 10.60 -7.92
C SER A 308 24.06 9.50 -7.52
N ALA A 309 23.95 9.25 -6.22
CA ALA A 309 22.85 8.52 -5.62
C ALA A 309 21.86 9.56 -5.06
N TRP A 310 20.64 9.59 -5.59
CA TRP A 310 19.66 10.66 -5.31
C TRP A 310 19.00 10.59 -3.92
N GLY A 311 19.63 9.94 -2.93
CA GLY A 311 19.17 9.90 -1.54
C GLY A 311 17.75 9.39 -1.37
N TYR A 312 17.48 8.19 -1.90
CA TYR A 312 16.20 7.49 -1.77
C TYR A 312 16.29 6.44 -0.66
N SER A 313 15.34 6.47 0.26
CA SER A 313 15.34 5.64 1.47
C SER A 313 14.92 4.18 1.24
N GLY A 314 14.52 3.83 0.02
CA GLY A 314 14.00 2.51 -0.32
C GLY A 314 12.49 2.40 -0.24
N LEU A 315 11.97 1.19 -0.52
CA LEU A 315 10.56 0.91 -0.38
C LEU A 315 10.13 1.13 1.08
N PRO A 316 9.02 1.83 1.35
CA PRO A 316 8.63 2.11 2.73
C PRO A 316 8.24 0.83 3.48
N SER A 317 8.40 0.87 4.80
CA SER A 317 7.57 0.02 5.65
C SER A 317 6.12 0.45 5.54
N PHE A 318 5.21 -0.51 5.59
CA PHE A 318 3.79 -0.27 5.35
C PHE A 318 2.93 -1.17 6.24
N PHE A 319 1.68 -0.79 6.45
CA PHE A 319 0.71 -1.65 7.12
C PHE A 319 -0.14 -2.42 6.11
N ASP A 320 -0.35 -3.72 6.35
CA ASP A 320 -1.31 -4.54 5.62
C ASP A 320 -2.02 -5.49 6.59
N LEU A 321 -2.99 -6.24 6.07
CA LEU A 321 -3.59 -7.35 6.81
C LEU A 321 -2.51 -8.32 7.29
N SER A 322 -2.65 -8.81 8.52
CA SER A 322 -1.76 -9.84 9.06
C SER A 322 -1.83 -11.13 8.21
N PRO A 323 -0.81 -12.00 8.27
CA PRO A 323 -0.84 -13.28 7.53
C PRO A 323 -2.10 -14.09 7.82
N ALA A 324 -2.53 -14.14 9.09
CA ALA A 324 -3.74 -14.84 9.51
C ALA A 324 -5.03 -14.24 8.92
N ALA A 325 -5.06 -12.92 8.68
CA ALA A 325 -6.17 -12.27 8.00
C ALA A 325 -6.09 -12.48 6.48
N LEU A 326 -4.90 -12.46 5.87
CA LEU A 326 -4.71 -12.70 4.44
C LEU A 326 -5.08 -14.12 4.00
N ASP A 327 -4.92 -15.11 4.88
CA ASP A 327 -5.31 -16.50 4.63
C ASP A 327 -6.84 -16.71 4.64
N GLN A 328 -7.61 -15.73 5.12
CA GLN A 328 -9.07 -15.80 5.14
C GLN A 328 -9.64 -15.34 3.78
N PRO A 329 -10.59 -16.09 3.17
CA PRO A 329 -11.22 -15.68 1.92
C PRO A 329 -12.16 -14.46 2.08
N ASP A 330 -12.57 -14.16 3.31
CA ASP A 330 -13.41 -13.03 3.69
C ASP A 330 -12.95 -12.48 5.05
N PRO A 331 -11.80 -11.79 5.11
CA PRO A 331 -11.26 -11.30 6.37
C PRO A 331 -12.20 -10.27 6.97
N ARG A 332 -12.55 -10.47 8.25
CA ARG A 332 -13.40 -9.55 9.00
C ARG A 332 -12.76 -9.19 10.32
N LEU A 333 -12.61 -7.89 10.54
CA LEU A 333 -12.25 -7.38 11.85
C LEU A 333 -13.51 -7.35 12.71
N GLN A 334 -13.48 -8.03 13.85
CA GLN A 334 -14.65 -8.17 14.71
C GLN A 334 -14.43 -7.50 16.05
N PHE A 335 -15.48 -6.86 16.54
CA PHE A 335 -15.40 -6.02 17.73
C PHE A 335 -16.71 -6.09 18.53
N ALA A 336 -16.62 -6.14 19.86
CA ALA A 336 -17.78 -6.14 20.73
C ALA A 336 -17.58 -5.27 21.99
N VAL A 337 -18.70 -4.77 22.50
CA VAL A 337 -18.78 -3.92 23.69
C VAL A 337 -19.87 -4.40 24.62
N ARG A 338 -19.63 -4.22 25.92
CA ARG A 338 -20.69 -4.19 26.91
C ARG A 338 -20.99 -2.74 27.24
N LEU A 339 -22.24 -2.35 27.16
CA LEU A 339 -22.71 -1.12 27.78
C LEU A 339 -23.43 -1.49 29.06
N HIS A 340 -23.04 -0.91 30.18
CA HIS A 340 -23.66 -1.21 31.46
C HIS A 340 -24.12 0.04 32.19
N ARG A 341 -25.16 -0.14 33.01
CA ARG A 341 -25.80 0.92 33.78
C ARG A 341 -26.25 0.41 35.14
N ASP A 342 -25.87 1.13 36.19
CA ASP A 342 -26.28 0.82 37.55
C ASP A 342 -27.80 1.01 37.73
N ARG A 343 -28.41 0.16 38.57
CA ARG A 343 -29.86 0.18 38.82
C ARG A 343 -30.33 1.53 39.37
N ASP A 344 -29.55 2.14 40.25
CA ASP A 344 -29.85 3.43 40.88
C ASP A 344 -29.96 4.57 39.87
N GLN A 345 -29.25 4.45 38.73
CA GLN A 345 -29.32 5.40 37.63
C GLN A 345 -30.62 5.29 36.83
N THR A 346 -31.43 4.24 36.97
CA THR A 346 -32.67 4.10 36.19
C THR A 346 -33.81 4.98 36.70
N LEU A 347 -34.74 5.37 35.82
CA LEU A 347 -35.94 6.15 36.17
C LEU A 347 -37.05 5.32 36.85
N THR A 348 -36.69 4.21 37.48
CA THR A 348 -37.62 3.40 38.26
C THR A 348 -37.84 3.97 39.66
N SER A 349 -38.88 3.52 40.36
CA SER A 349 -39.18 3.95 41.73
C SER A 349 -38.13 3.57 42.77
N ASP A 350 -37.26 2.62 42.42
CA ASP A 350 -36.15 2.15 43.25
C ASP A 350 -34.81 2.74 42.78
N GLY A 351 -34.84 3.64 41.79
CA GLY A 351 -33.69 4.38 41.27
C GLY A 351 -33.88 5.89 41.45
N ARG A 352 -33.52 6.67 40.43
CA ARG A 352 -33.52 8.15 40.50
C ARG A 352 -34.85 8.83 40.14
N SER A 353 -35.95 8.08 40.00
CA SER A 353 -37.26 8.67 39.69
C SER A 353 -37.73 9.61 40.79
N SER A 354 -38.49 10.66 40.41
CA SER A 354 -39.25 11.46 41.37
C SER A 354 -40.42 10.68 41.99
N ILE A 355 -40.88 9.61 41.33
CA ILE A 355 -41.95 8.73 41.82
C ILE A 355 -41.30 7.63 42.66
N GLN A 356 -41.16 7.86 43.96
CA GLN A 356 -40.58 6.91 44.91
C GLN A 356 -41.66 6.12 45.67
N SER A 357 -41.33 4.89 46.09
CA SER A 357 -42.19 4.09 46.97
C SER A 357 -41.80 4.28 48.44
N ALA A 358 -42.71 4.79 49.27
CA ALA A 358 -42.51 4.91 50.72
C ALA A 358 -42.45 3.55 51.44
N GLN A 359 -42.91 2.47 50.78
CA GLN A 359 -42.82 1.08 51.27
C GLN A 359 -42.44 0.15 50.09
N PRO A 360 -41.15 0.12 49.68
CA PRO A 360 -40.71 -0.54 48.44
C PRO A 360 -41.18 -2.00 48.33
N ARG A 361 -41.02 -2.79 49.42
CA ARG A 361 -41.37 -4.22 49.46
C ARG A 361 -42.87 -4.53 49.52
N ARG A 362 -43.73 -3.57 49.89
CA ARG A 362 -45.18 -3.80 50.07
C ARG A 362 -46.01 -3.37 48.86
N LEU A 363 -45.54 -2.36 48.12
CA LEU A 363 -46.26 -1.77 46.99
C LEU A 363 -45.66 -2.13 45.63
N ASN A 364 -44.40 -2.55 45.58
CA ASN A 364 -43.72 -2.99 44.36
C ASN A 364 -43.15 -4.42 44.54
N PRO A 365 -43.99 -5.47 44.40
CA PRO A 365 -43.52 -6.86 44.49
C PRO A 365 -42.65 -7.30 43.30
N TYR A 366 -42.55 -6.48 42.24
CA TYR A 366 -41.70 -6.74 41.09
C TYR A 366 -40.45 -5.85 41.17
N SER A 367 -39.43 -6.33 41.87
CA SER A 367 -38.08 -5.82 41.67
C SER A 367 -37.56 -6.50 40.40
N GLY A 368 -37.49 -5.78 39.27
CA GLY A 368 -36.74 -6.23 38.09
C GLY A 368 -35.24 -6.25 38.38
N ALA A 369 -34.84 -6.85 39.52
CA ALA A 369 -33.52 -6.76 40.12
C ALA A 369 -32.51 -7.32 39.13
N PRO A 370 -31.68 -6.45 38.54
CA PRO A 370 -30.66 -6.91 37.63
C PRO A 370 -29.59 -7.66 38.42
N ALA A 371 -28.90 -8.58 37.75
CA ALA A 371 -27.76 -9.25 38.36
C ALA A 371 -26.68 -8.24 38.75
N ASN A 372 -26.17 -8.38 39.97
CA ASN A 372 -25.23 -7.43 40.59
C ASN A 372 -25.68 -5.96 40.52
N GLU A 373 -27.00 -5.70 40.53
CA GLU A 373 -27.55 -4.34 40.48
C GLU A 373 -27.21 -3.56 39.18
N VAL A 374 -26.90 -4.25 38.08
CA VAL A 374 -26.49 -3.63 36.80
C VAL A 374 -27.27 -4.15 35.58
N TYR A 375 -27.89 -3.25 34.82
CA TYR A 375 -28.41 -3.55 33.49
C TYR A 375 -27.27 -3.51 32.46
N ALA A 376 -27.20 -4.49 31.57
CA ALA A 376 -26.21 -4.52 30.50
C ALA A 376 -26.84 -4.82 29.14
N ALA A 377 -26.27 -4.22 28.11
CA ALA A 377 -26.49 -4.57 26.71
C ALA A 377 -25.15 -4.94 26.09
N VAL A 378 -25.17 -5.94 25.20
CA VAL A 378 -24.00 -6.36 24.43
C VAL A 378 -24.29 -6.07 22.97
N ALA A 379 -23.37 -5.36 22.33
CA ALA A 379 -23.43 -5.07 20.90
C ALA A 379 -22.11 -5.43 20.25
N ALA A 380 -22.18 -5.86 18.99
CA ALA A 380 -21.02 -6.26 18.22
C ALA A 380 -21.09 -5.68 16.81
N SER A 381 -19.92 -5.45 16.23
CA SER A 381 -19.75 -4.98 14.85
C SER A 381 -18.71 -5.82 14.12
N ASP A 382 -18.91 -5.94 12.81
CA ASP A 382 -17.90 -6.45 11.88
C ASP A 382 -17.49 -5.30 10.95
N VAL A 383 -16.19 -5.21 10.68
CA VAL A 383 -15.63 -4.44 9.57
C VAL A 383 -15.26 -5.42 8.47
N TYR A 384 -15.82 -5.20 7.28
CA TYR A 384 -15.77 -6.12 6.15
C TYR A 384 -15.34 -5.40 4.88
N PHE A 385 -14.73 -6.14 3.96
CA PHE A 385 -14.31 -5.62 2.67
C PHE A 385 -15.39 -5.85 1.60
N ALA A 386 -15.91 -4.76 1.02
CA ALA A 386 -16.90 -4.82 -0.05
C ALA A 386 -16.76 -3.64 -1.02
N ARG A 387 -16.29 -3.92 -2.23
CA ARG A 387 -16.17 -2.91 -3.27
C ARG A 387 -17.54 -2.56 -3.86
N PRO A 388 -17.91 -1.27 -3.94
CA PRO A 388 -19.14 -0.86 -4.63
C PRO A 388 -19.14 -1.34 -6.09
N GLY A 389 -20.25 -1.95 -6.52
CA GLY A 389 -20.39 -2.46 -7.89
C GLY A 389 -19.59 -3.75 -8.17
N SER A 390 -18.96 -4.37 -7.19
CA SER A 390 -18.41 -5.74 -7.31
C SER A 390 -19.47 -6.82 -7.12
N SER A 391 -20.75 -6.47 -7.32
CA SER A 391 -21.84 -7.45 -7.28
C SER A 391 -21.48 -8.58 -8.23
N ARG A 392 -21.47 -9.80 -7.68
CA ARG A 392 -21.29 -11.00 -8.48
C ARG A 392 -22.44 -11.18 -9.44
N ASP A 393 -23.56 -10.54 -9.18
CA ASP A 393 -24.78 -10.69 -9.95
C ASP A 393 -25.19 -9.35 -10.57
N ASN A 394 -25.75 -9.40 -11.78
CA ASN A 394 -26.43 -8.24 -12.35
C ASN A 394 -27.73 -7.93 -11.58
N VAL A 395 -28.45 -6.89 -11.99
CA VAL A 395 -29.74 -6.47 -11.37
C VAL A 395 -30.80 -7.60 -11.37
N TYR A 396 -30.58 -8.67 -12.15
CA TYR A 396 -31.46 -9.83 -12.28
C TYR A 396 -30.95 -11.09 -11.53
N GLY A 397 -29.90 -10.97 -10.70
CA GLY A 397 -29.39 -12.10 -9.91
C GLY A 397 -28.50 -13.09 -10.69
N ALA A 398 -28.06 -12.74 -11.90
CA ALA A 398 -27.21 -13.61 -12.72
C ALA A 398 -25.72 -13.26 -12.58
N SER A 399 -24.89 -14.29 -12.33
CA SER A 399 -23.46 -14.13 -12.09
C SER A 399 -22.73 -13.51 -13.29
N ILE A 400 -22.00 -12.40 -13.08
CA ILE A 400 -21.22 -11.67 -14.09
C ILE A 400 -19.81 -12.25 -14.26
N GLY A 401 -19.48 -13.37 -13.61
CA GLY A 401 -18.24 -14.13 -13.82
C GLY A 401 -16.94 -13.43 -13.39
N ARG A 402 -17.00 -12.33 -12.63
CA ARG A 402 -15.78 -11.63 -12.15
C ARG A 402 -15.25 -12.26 -10.86
N PRO A 403 -13.93 -12.48 -10.72
CA PRO A 403 -13.34 -12.95 -9.47
C PRO A 403 -13.64 -11.95 -8.35
N ARG A 404 -13.93 -12.46 -7.14
CA ARG A 404 -14.15 -11.62 -5.95
C ARG A 404 -12.81 -10.98 -5.59
N GLU A 405 -12.80 -9.66 -5.50
CA GLU A 405 -11.66 -8.94 -4.95
C GLU A 405 -11.55 -9.27 -3.46
N LEU A 406 -10.38 -9.75 -3.05
CA LEU A 406 -10.09 -10.11 -1.67
C LEU A 406 -9.78 -8.85 -0.86
N GLY A 407 -10.05 -8.91 0.44
CA GLY A 407 -9.69 -7.85 1.38
C GLY A 407 -8.19 -7.58 1.36
N SER A 408 -7.81 -6.31 1.24
CA SER A 408 -6.43 -5.86 1.30
C SER A 408 -6.36 -4.43 1.82
N LEU A 409 -5.18 -4.00 2.28
CA LEU A 409 -4.90 -2.59 2.51
C LEU A 409 -4.25 -1.95 1.28
N PHE A 410 -4.65 -2.34 0.08
CA PHE A 410 -4.33 -1.62 -1.17
C PHE A 410 -5.58 -1.11 -1.88
N ASN A 411 -6.78 -1.40 -1.36
CA ASN A 411 -8.04 -0.88 -1.87
C ASN A 411 -8.96 -0.42 -0.72
N PRO A 412 -9.52 0.80 -0.78
CA PRO A 412 -10.21 1.43 0.36
C PRO A 412 -11.71 1.10 0.36
N TYR A 413 -12.04 -0.18 0.49
CA TYR A 413 -13.43 -0.66 0.47
C TYR A 413 -13.85 -1.36 1.76
N TRP A 414 -13.26 -0.95 2.89
CA TRP A 414 -13.65 -1.41 4.21
C TRP A 414 -14.87 -0.63 4.71
N ASP A 415 -15.88 -1.34 5.15
CA ASP A 415 -17.12 -0.78 5.69
C ASP A 415 -17.53 -1.53 6.96
N THR A 416 -18.44 -0.97 7.73
CA THR A 416 -18.88 -1.52 9.01
C THR A 416 -20.36 -1.86 9.03
N ARG A 417 -20.70 -2.90 9.78
CA ARG A 417 -22.08 -3.26 10.09
C ARG A 417 -22.19 -3.83 11.49
N LEU A 418 -23.37 -3.71 12.08
CA LEU A 418 -23.70 -4.44 13.30
C LEU A 418 -23.84 -5.93 13.01
N ARG A 419 -23.51 -6.74 14.01
CA ARG A 419 -23.75 -8.18 14.01
C ARG A 419 -24.34 -8.61 15.33
N ALA A 420 -24.99 -9.78 15.34
CA ALA A 420 -25.37 -10.41 16.59
C ALA A 420 -24.11 -10.77 17.41
N PRO A 421 -24.09 -10.49 18.73
CA PRO A 421 -23.05 -10.99 19.62
C PRO A 421 -22.96 -12.51 19.58
N SER A 422 -21.74 -13.02 19.66
CA SER A 422 -21.45 -14.45 19.75
C SER A 422 -21.80 -14.98 21.14
N LEU A 423 -21.93 -16.31 21.26
CA LEU A 423 -22.15 -16.98 22.54
C LEU A 423 -21.05 -16.62 23.56
N ALA A 424 -19.78 -16.59 23.14
CA ALA A 424 -18.66 -16.26 24.01
C ALA A 424 -18.72 -14.82 24.53
N GLU A 425 -19.10 -13.86 23.69
CA GLU A 425 -19.28 -12.45 24.09
C GLU A 425 -20.44 -12.31 25.10
N LEU A 426 -21.53 -13.04 24.89
CA LEU A 426 -22.66 -13.06 25.83
C LEU A 426 -22.27 -13.71 27.17
N GLN A 427 -21.55 -14.84 27.14
CA GLN A 427 -21.06 -15.54 28.33
C GLN A 427 -20.09 -14.67 29.15
N GLN A 428 -19.19 -13.95 28.48
CA GLN A 428 -18.28 -13.01 29.15
C GLN A 428 -19.04 -11.86 29.82
N ALA A 429 -20.04 -11.31 29.13
CA ALA A 429 -20.88 -10.24 29.69
C ALA A 429 -21.62 -10.70 30.95
N GLN A 430 -22.16 -11.93 30.92
CA GLN A 430 -22.83 -12.57 32.04
C GLN A 430 -21.87 -12.84 33.20
N ALA A 431 -20.66 -13.34 32.91
CA ALA A 431 -19.63 -13.55 33.92
C ALA A 431 -19.25 -12.24 34.63
N TRP A 432 -19.10 -11.15 33.88
CA TRP A 432 -18.88 -9.81 34.46
C TRP A 432 -20.07 -9.26 35.24
N GLN A 433 -21.29 -9.81 35.06
CA GLN A 433 -22.47 -9.49 35.88
C GLN A 433 -22.62 -10.43 37.09
N GLY A 434 -21.67 -11.34 37.32
CA GLY A 434 -21.76 -12.33 38.41
C GLY A 434 -22.83 -13.40 38.17
N VAL A 435 -23.30 -13.55 36.93
CA VAL A 435 -24.29 -14.56 36.54
C VAL A 435 -23.57 -15.72 35.89
N VAL A 436 -23.64 -16.89 36.54
CA VAL A 436 -23.29 -18.18 35.93
C VAL A 436 -24.60 -18.96 35.80
N LEU A 437 -25.14 -19.04 34.59
CA LEU A 437 -26.24 -19.96 34.29
C LEU A 437 -25.65 -21.23 33.63
N PRO A 438 -26.22 -22.42 33.90
CA PRO A 438 -25.70 -23.71 33.46
C PRO A 438 -25.62 -23.88 31.94
#